data_AF-A0A8K0TBH6-F1
#
_entry.id   AF-A0A8K0TBH6-F1
#
_cell.length_a   1.000
_cell.length_b   1.000
_cell.length_c   1.000
_cell.angle_alpha   90.00
_cell.angle_beta   90.00
_cell.angle_gamma   90.00
#
_symmetry.space_group_name_H-M   'P 1'
#
loop_
_entity.id
_entity.type
_entity.pdbx_description
1 polymer ?
#
loop_
_entity_poly.entity_id
_entity_poly.type
_entity_poly.pdbx_seq_one_letter_code
_entity_poly.pdbx_strand_id
1 'polypeptide(L)'
;MWSPTSGKPRDLPAGSGDENSPPRSVSPTTPHVARQKNPGRRIAQIVKLKPEFLEQYKEVHAHVWPEVLKQIKQCNIEDYSIFFDDGSNILFASMKYVGYDFAGDMERMRENPKVREWWAMTDGWQESLVPGAVNSESGDPSWWKPVEEVFYLA
;
A
#
# COMPACT_ATOMS: atom_id res chain seq x y z
N MET A 1 53.34 -43.57 54.97
CA MET A 1 54.19 -42.38 55.20
C MET A 1 53.25 -41.19 55.30
N TRP A 2 52.82 -40.77 56.50
CA TRP A 2 53.50 -39.84 57.40
C TRP A 2 54.00 -38.56 56.69
N SER A 3 53.09 -37.55 56.68
CA SER A 3 53.19 -36.16 57.19
C SER A 3 54.52 -35.37 57.13
N PRO A 4 54.53 -34.06 57.49
CA PRO A 4 53.79 -32.91 56.94
C PRO A 4 54.74 -31.68 56.79
N THR A 5 54.28 -30.53 56.29
CA THR A 5 54.74 -29.24 56.87
C THR A 5 53.73 -28.13 56.72
N SER A 6 53.46 -27.53 57.88
CA SER A 6 52.66 -26.36 58.17
C SER A 6 53.31 -25.08 57.64
N GLY A 7 52.46 -24.12 57.25
CA GLY A 7 52.80 -22.70 57.17
C GLY A 7 51.55 -21.88 57.46
N LYS A 8 51.52 -21.18 58.59
CA LYS A 8 50.46 -20.25 59.02
C LYS A 8 50.97 -18.79 58.83
N PRO A 9 50.12 -17.77 59.06
CA PRO A 9 49.58 -16.84 58.07
C PRO A 9 50.42 -15.55 57.89
N ARG A 10 50.16 -14.79 56.82
CA ARG A 10 50.54 -13.36 56.73
C ARG A 10 49.41 -12.53 56.13
N ASP A 11 48.89 -11.67 56.98
CA ASP A 11 48.43 -10.29 56.78
C ASP A 11 47.73 -9.89 55.47
N LEU A 12 46.46 -9.49 55.64
CA LEU A 12 45.73 -8.62 54.71
C LEU A 12 46.40 -7.24 54.62
N PRO A 13 46.39 -6.64 53.43
CA PRO A 13 46.10 -5.22 53.33
C PRO A 13 44.81 -4.99 52.53
N ALA A 14 44.04 -4.03 53.01
CA ALA A 14 42.91 -3.46 52.30
C ALA A 14 43.37 -2.77 51.00
N GLY A 15 42.62 -3.01 49.93
CA GLY A 15 42.66 -2.27 48.66
C GLY A 15 41.42 -2.67 47.87
N SER A 16 40.38 -1.84 47.93
CA SER A 16 40.03 -0.86 46.90
C SER A 16 39.29 -1.50 45.73
N GLY A 17 38.00 -1.19 45.64
CA GLY A 17 37.06 -1.79 44.72
C GLY A 17 37.34 -1.56 43.23
N ASP A 18 36.61 -2.34 42.44
CA ASP A 18 36.01 -1.91 41.18
C ASP A 18 34.86 -2.87 40.86
N GLU A 19 33.79 -2.72 41.64
CA GLU A 19 32.46 -3.22 41.32
C GLU A 19 31.85 -2.27 40.28
N ASN A 20 32.27 -2.37 39.02
CA ASN A 20 31.57 -1.68 37.94
C ASN A 20 31.72 -2.39 36.59
N SER A 21 31.16 -3.60 36.50
CA SER A 21 30.74 -4.12 35.19
C SER A 21 29.30 -3.66 34.93
N PRO A 22 29.02 -2.86 33.90
CA PRO A 22 27.66 -2.45 33.62
C PRO A 22 26.83 -3.67 33.20
N PRO A 23 25.54 -3.73 33.56
CA PRO A 23 24.67 -4.80 33.10
C PRO A 23 24.59 -4.79 31.58
N ARG A 24 24.63 -5.99 30.97
CA ARG A 24 24.44 -6.14 29.52
C ARG A 24 23.12 -5.49 29.13
N SER A 25 23.22 -4.47 28.29
CA SER A 25 22.07 -3.82 27.64
C SER A 25 21.30 -4.87 26.83
N VAL A 26 20.17 -5.31 27.37
CA VAL A 26 19.14 -5.99 26.58
C VAL A 26 18.42 -4.90 25.80
N SER A 27 18.74 -4.79 24.51
CA SER A 27 17.99 -3.91 23.62
C SER A 27 16.52 -4.34 23.62
N PRO A 28 15.56 -3.41 23.76
CA PRO A 28 14.16 -3.76 23.71
C PRO A 28 13.86 -4.36 22.33
N THR A 29 13.38 -5.59 22.31
CA THR A 29 12.87 -6.20 21.09
C THR A 29 11.61 -5.44 20.73
N THR A 30 11.67 -4.56 19.73
CA THR A 30 10.49 -3.92 19.16
C THR A 30 9.51 -5.04 18.78
N PRO A 31 8.27 -5.05 19.30
CA PRO A 31 7.31 -6.05 18.88
C PRO A 31 7.15 -5.95 17.38
N HIS A 32 7.43 -7.06 16.68
CA HIS A 32 7.17 -7.18 15.26
C HIS A 32 5.65 -7.17 15.10
N VAL A 33 5.05 -5.99 14.94
CA VAL A 33 3.62 -5.87 14.64
C VAL A 33 3.40 -6.60 13.33
N ALA A 34 2.74 -7.75 13.41
CA ALA A 34 2.39 -8.53 12.24
C ALA A 34 1.54 -7.65 11.32
N ARG A 35 1.96 -7.49 10.05
CA ARG A 35 1.20 -6.69 9.09
C ARG A 35 -0.17 -7.34 8.91
N GLN A 36 -1.23 -6.59 9.19
CA GLN A 36 -2.60 -7.07 9.00
C GLN A 36 -3.00 -6.86 7.53
N LYS A 37 -3.39 -7.94 6.86
CA LYS A 37 -3.90 -7.88 5.48
C LYS A 37 -5.31 -7.28 5.50
N ASN A 38 -5.64 -6.39 4.55
CA ASN A 38 -7.01 -5.90 4.43
C ASN A 38 -7.95 -7.08 4.13
N PRO A 39 -9.12 -7.17 4.80
CA PRO A 39 -10.09 -8.24 4.56
C PRO A 39 -10.81 -8.11 3.21
N GLY A 40 -10.35 -7.23 2.30
CA GLY A 40 -11.02 -6.89 1.04
C GLY A 40 -11.80 -5.59 1.16
N ARG A 41 -11.09 -4.46 1.32
CA ARG A 41 -11.71 -3.13 1.30
C ARG A 41 -12.32 -2.90 -0.08
N ARG A 42 -13.63 -2.71 -0.15
CA ARG A 42 -14.32 -2.36 -1.40
C ARG A 42 -14.17 -0.87 -1.66
N ILE A 43 -13.93 -0.54 -2.92
CA ILE A 43 -13.74 0.81 -3.40
C ILE A 43 -14.64 0.96 -4.62
N ALA A 44 -15.41 2.05 -4.63
CA ALA A 44 -16.23 2.43 -5.75
C ALA A 44 -15.98 3.89 -6.09
N GLN A 45 -15.95 4.19 -7.38
CA GLN A 45 -15.67 5.54 -7.88
C GLN A 45 -16.30 5.76 -9.25
N ILE A 46 -16.54 7.03 -9.58
CA ILE A 46 -17.19 7.43 -10.83
C ILE A 46 -16.38 8.50 -11.56
N VAL A 47 -16.43 8.46 -12.89
CA VAL A 47 -15.94 9.51 -13.78
C VAL A 47 -16.93 9.65 -14.93
N LYS A 48 -16.97 10.80 -15.58
CA LYS A 48 -17.80 10.96 -16.78
C LYS A 48 -16.97 10.64 -18.01
N LEU A 49 -17.54 9.90 -18.94
CA LEU A 49 -16.96 9.63 -20.25
C LEU A 49 -17.52 10.64 -21.25
N LYS A 50 -16.65 11.16 -22.12
CA LYS A 50 -17.07 11.95 -23.26
C LYS A 50 -17.77 11.03 -24.28
N PRO A 51 -19.02 11.29 -24.67
CA PRO A 51 -19.83 10.35 -25.46
C PRO A 51 -19.15 9.88 -26.75
N GLU A 52 -18.38 10.75 -27.40
CA GLU A 52 -17.69 10.50 -28.66
C GLU A 52 -16.53 9.49 -28.56
N PHE A 53 -16.13 9.09 -27.35
CA PHE A 53 -15.05 8.12 -27.11
C PHE A 53 -15.54 6.77 -26.57
N LEU A 54 -16.85 6.53 -26.49
CA LEU A 54 -17.39 5.29 -25.92
C LEU A 54 -16.84 4.03 -26.59
N GLU A 55 -16.81 4.00 -27.92
CA GLU A 55 -16.36 2.82 -28.65
C GLU A 55 -14.84 2.62 -28.51
N GLN A 56 -14.03 3.68 -28.56
CA GLN A 56 -12.59 3.59 -28.27
C GLN A 56 -12.33 3.12 -26.83
N TYR A 57 -13.12 3.60 -25.87
CA TYR A 57 -13.00 3.21 -24.47
C TYR A 57 -13.26 1.72 -24.29
N LYS A 58 -14.33 1.18 -24.89
CA LYS A 58 -14.65 -0.26 -24.87
C LYS A 58 -13.56 -1.09 -25.54
N GLU A 59 -13.12 -0.69 -26.73
CA GLU A 59 -12.12 -1.43 -27.51
C GLU A 59 -10.81 -1.56 -26.75
N VAL A 60 -10.34 -0.46 -26.15
CA VAL A 60 -9.07 -0.52 -25.41
C VAL A 60 -9.19 -1.31 -24.11
N HIS A 61 -10.35 -1.25 -23.43
CA HIS A 61 -10.57 -2.03 -22.21
C HIS A 61 -10.85 -3.52 -22.48
N ALA A 62 -11.22 -3.90 -23.70
CA ALA A 62 -11.20 -5.29 -24.15
C ALA A 62 -9.77 -5.82 -24.34
N HIS A 63 -8.81 -4.92 -24.58
CA HIS A 63 -7.40 -5.23 -24.88
C HIS A 63 -6.42 -4.48 -23.97
N VAL A 64 -6.71 -4.44 -22.66
CA VAL A 64 -5.86 -3.73 -21.69
C VAL A 64 -4.42 -4.23 -21.77
N TRP A 65 -3.48 -3.30 -21.73
CA TRP A 65 -2.06 -3.62 -21.85
C TRP A 65 -1.61 -4.56 -20.72
N PRO A 66 -0.87 -5.64 -21.02
CA PRO A 66 -0.43 -6.61 -20.01
C PRO A 66 0.34 -5.99 -18.85
N GLU A 67 1.14 -4.96 -19.09
CA GLU A 67 1.90 -4.22 -18.08
C GLU A 67 1.00 -3.49 -17.09
N VAL A 68 -0.11 -2.92 -17.58
CA VAL A 68 -1.12 -2.25 -16.75
C VAL A 68 -1.84 -3.26 -15.88
N LEU A 69 -2.31 -4.37 -16.47
CA LEU A 69 -2.94 -5.47 -15.72
C LEU A 69 -2.00 -6.06 -14.66
N LYS A 70 -0.72 -6.23 -15.00
CA LYS A 70 0.30 -6.70 -14.07
C LYS A 70 0.48 -5.72 -12.91
N GLN A 71 0.57 -4.43 -13.17
CA GLN A 71 0.70 -3.42 -12.12
C GLN A 71 -0.51 -3.38 -11.20
N ILE A 72 -1.73 -3.44 -11.73
CA ILE A 72 -2.97 -3.49 -10.94
C ILE A 72 -2.94 -4.68 -9.96
N LYS A 73 -2.57 -5.87 -10.44
CA LYS A 73 -2.43 -7.07 -9.59
C LYS A 73 -1.33 -6.91 -8.53
N GLN A 74 -0.18 -6.33 -8.89
CA GLN A 74 0.93 -6.08 -7.95
C GLN A 74 0.58 -5.02 -6.87
N CYS A 75 -0.42 -4.19 -7.13
CA CYS A 75 -0.99 -3.24 -6.18
C CYS A 75 -2.20 -3.81 -5.43
N ASN A 76 -2.34 -5.15 -5.40
CA ASN A 76 -3.36 -5.88 -4.62
C ASN A 76 -4.80 -5.42 -4.90
N ILE A 77 -5.07 -4.99 -6.13
CA ILE A 77 -6.42 -4.73 -6.63
C ILE A 77 -6.96 -5.98 -7.30
N GLU A 78 -8.12 -6.43 -6.85
CA GLU A 78 -8.85 -7.59 -7.32
C GLU A 78 -10.31 -7.22 -7.60
N ASP A 79 -11.04 -8.10 -8.29
CA ASP A 79 -12.47 -7.94 -8.56
C ASP A 79 -12.81 -6.57 -9.18
N TYR A 80 -11.92 -6.07 -10.06
CA TYR A 80 -12.03 -4.75 -10.65
C TYR A 80 -12.87 -4.81 -11.93
N SER A 81 -14.03 -4.13 -11.88
CA SER A 81 -14.94 -3.93 -13.01
C SER A 81 -15.21 -2.46 -13.25
N ILE A 82 -15.46 -2.09 -14.52
CA ILE A 82 -15.92 -0.76 -14.92
C ILE A 82 -17.22 -0.93 -15.72
N PHE A 83 -18.26 -0.25 -15.29
CA PHE A 83 -19.60 -0.26 -15.90
C PHE A 83 -19.87 1.10 -16.54
N PHE A 84 -20.68 1.15 -17.58
CA PHE A 84 -21.06 2.39 -18.26
C PHE A 84 -22.58 2.57 -18.23
N ASP A 85 -23.03 3.77 -17.85
CA ASP A 85 -24.42 4.20 -17.93
C ASP A 85 -24.60 5.16 -19.11
N ASP A 86 -25.46 4.80 -20.07
CA ASP A 86 -25.68 5.56 -21.31
C ASP A 86 -26.46 6.86 -21.10
N GLY A 87 -27.36 6.90 -20.11
CA GLY A 87 -28.17 8.06 -19.80
C GLY A 87 -27.36 9.23 -19.22
N SER A 88 -26.39 8.94 -18.35
CA SER A 88 -25.54 9.95 -17.70
C SER A 88 -24.13 10.05 -18.28
N ASN A 89 -23.74 9.10 -19.12
CA ASN A 89 -22.35 8.89 -19.58
C ASN A 89 -21.37 8.66 -18.43
N ILE A 90 -21.83 8.08 -17.33
CA ILE A 90 -20.98 7.78 -16.17
C ILE A 90 -20.34 6.42 -16.33
N LEU A 91 -19.03 6.38 -16.11
CA LEU A 91 -18.30 5.16 -15.82
C LEU A 91 -18.31 4.94 -14.30
N PHE A 92 -18.77 3.77 -13.87
CA PHE A 92 -18.72 3.32 -12.48
C PHE A 92 -17.68 2.21 -12.35
N ALA A 93 -16.62 2.49 -11.61
CA ALA A 93 -15.57 1.53 -11.29
C ALA A 93 -15.80 0.94 -9.89
N SER A 94 -15.75 -0.38 -9.77
CA SER A 94 -15.81 -1.10 -8.48
C SER A 94 -14.64 -2.08 -8.40
N MET A 95 -13.96 -2.11 -7.25
CA MET A 95 -12.81 -2.98 -7.03
C MET A 95 -12.65 -3.35 -5.55
N LYS A 96 -11.88 -4.40 -5.28
CA LYS A 96 -11.45 -4.80 -3.94
C LYS A 96 -9.96 -4.59 -3.78
N TYR A 97 -9.57 -3.95 -2.68
CA TYR A 97 -8.19 -3.86 -2.24
C TYR A 97 -7.92 -4.87 -1.13
N VAL A 98 -6.95 -5.76 -1.36
CA VAL A 98 -6.58 -6.86 -0.45
C VAL A 98 -5.15 -6.75 0.07
N GLY A 99 -4.48 -5.62 -0.12
CA GLY A 99 -3.09 -5.41 0.29
C GLY A 99 -2.92 -4.94 1.74
N TYR A 100 -1.71 -4.48 2.04
CA TYR A 100 -1.31 -4.04 3.40
C TYR A 100 -1.20 -2.51 3.52
N ASP A 101 -0.88 -1.81 2.44
CA ASP A 101 -0.68 -0.35 2.42
C ASP A 101 -1.28 0.23 1.13
N PHE A 102 -2.53 0.71 1.21
CA PHE A 102 -3.22 1.23 0.04
C PHE A 102 -2.51 2.45 -0.54
N ALA A 103 -2.03 3.37 0.30
CA ALA A 103 -1.38 4.58 -0.16
C ALA A 103 -0.07 4.26 -0.88
N GLY A 104 0.76 3.38 -0.30
CA GLY A 104 1.99 2.92 -0.93
C GLY A 104 1.74 2.13 -2.23
N ASP A 105 0.66 1.35 -2.30
CA ASP A 105 0.29 0.64 -3.52
C ASP A 105 -0.17 1.60 -4.64
N MET A 106 -0.92 2.66 -4.31
CA MET A 106 -1.31 3.68 -5.28
C MET A 106 -0.13 4.55 -5.72
N GLU A 107 0.84 4.83 -4.84
CA GLU A 107 2.11 5.50 -5.21
C GLU A 107 2.87 4.68 -6.25
N ARG A 108 3.11 3.38 -6.00
CA ARG A 108 3.80 2.51 -6.96
C ARG A 108 3.08 2.43 -8.31
N MET A 109 1.74 2.51 -8.29
CA MET A 109 0.96 2.56 -9.52
C MET A 109 1.24 3.85 -10.32
N ARG A 110 1.31 5.00 -9.64
CA ARG A 110 1.66 6.29 -10.25
C ARG A 110 3.10 6.37 -10.76
N GLU A 111 4.05 5.71 -10.10
CA GLU A 111 5.44 5.68 -10.55
C GLU A 111 5.63 4.89 -11.86
N ASN A 112 4.75 3.93 -12.15
CA ASN A 112 4.88 3.08 -13.33
C ASN A 112 4.61 3.87 -14.63
N PRO A 113 5.60 4.01 -15.54
CA PRO A 113 5.44 4.81 -16.76
C PRO A 113 4.39 4.25 -17.72
N LYS A 114 4.18 2.92 -17.76
CA LYS A 114 3.16 2.31 -18.61
C LYS A 114 1.76 2.55 -18.10
N VAL A 115 1.58 2.63 -16.78
CA VAL A 115 0.30 3.02 -16.20
C VAL A 115 0.00 4.48 -16.46
N ARG A 116 0.99 5.37 -16.36
CA ARG A 116 0.81 6.79 -16.70
C ARG A 116 0.47 7.02 -18.16
N GLU A 117 1.12 6.31 -19.07
CA GLU A 117 0.81 6.35 -20.50
C GLU A 117 -0.63 5.90 -20.78
N TRP A 118 -1.04 4.79 -20.15
CA TRP A 118 -2.42 4.30 -20.22
C TRP A 118 -3.42 5.33 -19.68
N TRP A 119 -3.15 5.91 -18.51
CA TRP A 119 -4.02 6.92 -17.90
C TRP A 119 -4.11 8.18 -18.74
N ALA A 120 -3.00 8.71 -19.24
CA ALA A 120 -3.03 9.92 -20.08
C ALA A 120 -3.93 9.75 -21.30
N MET A 121 -3.93 8.57 -21.93
CA MET A 121 -4.82 8.23 -23.03
C MET A 121 -6.29 8.19 -22.57
N THR A 122 -6.61 7.45 -21.50
CA THR A 122 -8.00 7.30 -21.04
C THR A 122 -8.57 8.57 -20.41
N ASP A 123 -7.75 9.34 -19.71
CA ASP A 123 -8.11 10.64 -19.11
C ASP A 123 -8.50 11.63 -20.20
N GLY A 124 -7.84 11.58 -21.37
CA GLY A 124 -8.19 12.40 -22.54
C GLY A 124 -9.63 12.19 -23.02
N TRP A 125 -10.22 11.03 -22.74
CA TRP A 125 -11.59 10.66 -23.09
C TRP A 125 -12.59 10.90 -21.96
N GLN A 126 -12.11 11.29 -20.78
CA GLN A 126 -12.91 11.43 -19.57
C GLN A 126 -13.04 12.90 -19.16
N GLU A 127 -14.00 13.15 -18.28
CA GLU A 127 -14.19 14.41 -17.57
C GLU A 127 -14.32 14.08 -16.07
N SER A 128 -13.41 14.62 -15.25
CA SER A 128 -13.50 14.44 -13.80
C SER A 128 -14.73 15.18 -13.24
N LEU A 129 -15.35 14.56 -12.24
CA LEU A 129 -16.41 15.15 -11.42
C LEU A 129 -15.86 15.82 -10.16
N VAL A 130 -14.55 15.82 -9.97
CA VAL A 130 -13.87 16.37 -8.78
C VAL A 130 -13.32 17.75 -9.12
N PRO A 131 -13.77 18.82 -8.44
CA PRO A 131 -13.26 20.16 -8.68
C PRO A 131 -11.75 20.25 -8.45
N GLY A 132 -11.03 20.79 -9.45
CA GLY A 132 -9.57 20.96 -9.39
C GLY A 132 -8.75 19.73 -9.75
N ALA A 133 -9.37 18.59 -10.08
CA ALA A 133 -8.64 17.42 -10.57
C ALA A 133 -8.11 17.66 -12.00
N VAL A 134 -6.86 17.25 -12.22
CA VAL A 134 -6.13 17.53 -13.47
C VAL A 134 -6.00 16.27 -14.34
N ASN A 135 -5.60 15.15 -13.73
CA ASN A 135 -5.45 13.83 -14.36
C ASN A 135 -5.28 12.75 -13.27
N SER A 136 -5.28 11.47 -13.66
CA SER A 136 -5.11 10.32 -12.77
C SER A 136 -3.72 10.25 -12.13
N GLU A 137 -2.67 10.78 -12.77
CA GLU A 137 -1.30 10.78 -12.25
C GLU A 137 -1.12 11.71 -11.04
N SER A 138 -1.87 12.82 -10.99
CA SER A 138 -1.70 13.88 -9.97
C SER A 138 -2.03 13.40 -8.55
N GLY A 139 -2.86 12.37 -8.41
CA GLY A 139 -3.20 11.73 -7.14
C GLY A 139 -4.18 12.51 -6.25
N ASP A 140 -3.96 13.81 -6.06
CA ASP A 140 -4.81 14.69 -5.22
C ASP A 140 -5.02 16.10 -5.85
N PRO A 141 -6.27 16.56 -6.03
CA PRO A 141 -7.51 15.80 -5.86
C PRO A 141 -7.62 14.66 -6.89
N SER A 142 -8.22 13.55 -6.48
CA SER A 142 -8.33 12.35 -7.32
C SER A 142 -9.11 12.62 -8.61
N TRP A 143 -8.67 12.02 -9.72
CA TRP A 143 -9.35 12.12 -11.02
C TRP A 143 -10.73 11.45 -11.02
N TRP A 144 -10.83 10.28 -10.41
CA TRP A 144 -12.09 9.58 -10.23
C TRP A 144 -12.74 10.03 -8.91
N LYS A 145 -14.02 10.36 -8.95
CA LYS A 145 -14.76 10.77 -7.76
C LYS A 145 -15.12 9.54 -6.92
N PRO A 146 -14.66 9.43 -5.67
CA PRO A 146 -15.06 8.33 -4.80
C PRO A 146 -16.56 8.39 -4.50
N VAL A 147 -17.18 7.22 -4.32
CA VAL A 147 -18.56 7.09 -3.83
C VAL A 147 -18.59 6.29 -2.53
N GLU A 148 -19.60 6.56 -1.71
CA GLU A 148 -19.77 5.94 -0.39
C GLU A 148 -20.41 4.56 -0.50
N GLU A 149 -19.81 3.56 0.14
CA GLU A 149 -20.46 2.27 0.39
C GLU A 149 -21.42 2.43 1.57
N VAL A 150 -22.72 2.39 1.30
CA VAL A 150 -23.78 2.53 2.33
C VAL A 150 -24.38 1.20 2.79
N PHE A 151 -24.11 0.11 2.07
CA PHE A 151 -24.60 -1.23 2.37
C PHE A 151 -23.69 -2.30 1.77
N TYR A 152 -23.52 -3.40 2.48
CA TYR A 152 -22.87 -4.60 1.99
C TYR A 152 -23.45 -5.84 2.69
N LEU A 153 -23.67 -6.90 1.92
CA LEU A 153 -23.95 -8.24 2.41
C LEU A 153 -22.91 -9.19 1.80
N ALA A 154 -22.32 -10.02 2.64
CA ALA A 154 -21.28 -10.97 2.24
C ALA A 154 -21.84 -12.21 1.53
#